data_AF-A0A6G1RKI3-F1
#
_entry.id   AF-A0A6G1RKI3-F1
#
_cell.length_a   1.000
_cell.length_b   1.000
_cell.length_c   1.000
_cell.angle_alpha   90.00
_cell.angle_beta   90.00
_cell.angle_gamma   90.00
#
_symmetry.space_group_name_H-M   'P 1'
#
loop_
_entity.id
_entity.type
_entity.pdbx_description
1 polymer ?
#
loop_
_entity_poly.entity_id
_entity_poly.type
_entity_poly.pdbx_seq_one_letter_code
_entity_poly.pdbx_strand_id
1 'polypeptide(L)'
;LGGRGENPNSIFVQKPESTSSYNYRVVKEILLRLSKLCVQEGISVRKSRKQQQRLLRNMGAHAVVLELLQIPYEKAEDTRMQEIMKLAHEFLQNFCAGNQQNQALLHKHINLFLNPGILEAVTMQHIFMNNFQLCSEINERVVQHFVHCIETHGRNVQYIKFLQTIVKAE
;
A
#
# COMPACT_ATOMS: atom_id res chain seq x y z
N LEU A 1 -7.93 -22.92 -58.85
CA LEU A 1 -9.10 -22.07 -58.57
C LEU A 1 -10.06 -22.87 -57.71
N GLY A 2 -10.45 -22.35 -56.54
CA GLY A 2 -11.50 -22.94 -55.69
C GLY A 2 -11.07 -23.16 -54.24
N GLY A 3 -10.92 -22.07 -53.49
CA GLY A 3 -10.58 -22.08 -52.07
C GLY A 3 -11.66 -22.71 -51.20
N ARG A 4 -11.22 -23.46 -50.17
CA ARG A 4 -12.08 -23.83 -49.03
C ARG A 4 -12.33 -22.57 -48.22
N GLY A 5 -13.59 -22.11 -48.23
CA GLY A 5 -14.03 -20.97 -47.44
C GLY A 5 -13.75 -21.20 -45.96
N GLU A 6 -12.92 -20.33 -45.39
CA GLU A 6 -12.80 -20.15 -43.96
C GLU A 6 -14.13 -19.63 -43.42
N ASN A 7 -14.62 -20.27 -42.37
CA ASN A 7 -15.87 -19.97 -41.72
C ASN A 7 -15.72 -18.66 -40.91
N PRO A 8 -16.46 -17.56 -41.19
CA PRO A 8 -16.19 -16.25 -40.57
C PRO A 8 -16.70 -16.10 -39.12
N ASN A 9 -17.23 -17.15 -38.50
CA ASN A 9 -17.89 -17.07 -37.20
C ASN A 9 -17.19 -17.89 -36.11
N SER A 10 -15.89 -17.70 -35.94
CA SER A 10 -15.26 -17.93 -34.63
C SER A 10 -15.69 -16.79 -33.69
N ILE A 11 -16.94 -16.85 -33.24
CA ILE A 11 -17.37 -16.11 -32.05
C ILE A 11 -16.35 -16.48 -30.97
N PHE A 12 -15.51 -15.52 -30.58
CA PHE A 12 -14.64 -15.63 -29.43
C PHE A 12 -15.53 -15.82 -28.21
N VAL A 13 -15.90 -17.08 -27.92
CA VAL A 13 -16.52 -17.45 -26.67
C VAL A 13 -15.46 -17.21 -25.62
N GLN A 14 -15.47 -16.02 -25.03
CA GLN A 14 -14.65 -15.73 -23.86
C GLN A 14 -14.97 -16.79 -22.83
N LYS A 15 -14.01 -17.67 -22.57
CA LYS A 15 -14.11 -18.68 -21.53
C LYS A 15 -14.42 -17.94 -20.22
N PRO A 16 -15.43 -18.36 -19.45
CA PRO A 16 -15.75 -17.70 -18.19
C PRO A 16 -14.50 -17.69 -17.30
N GLU A 17 -14.20 -16.51 -16.77
CA GLU A 17 -13.06 -16.31 -15.88
C GLU A 17 -13.20 -17.21 -14.65
N SER A 18 -12.08 -17.79 -14.18
CA SER A 18 -12.10 -18.58 -12.95
C SER A 18 -12.43 -17.68 -11.74
N THR A 19 -13.12 -18.23 -10.75
CA THR A 19 -13.48 -17.49 -9.52
C THR A 19 -12.26 -16.86 -8.85
N SER A 20 -11.12 -17.55 -8.86
CA SER A 20 -9.85 -17.02 -8.35
C SER A 20 -9.42 -15.76 -9.10
N SER A 21 -9.35 -15.80 -10.44
CA SER A 21 -8.96 -14.64 -11.26
C SER A 21 -9.90 -13.45 -11.05
N TYR A 22 -11.21 -13.72 -11.01
CA TYR A 22 -12.21 -12.71 -10.73
C TYR A 22 -11.96 -12.02 -9.38
N ASN A 23 -11.67 -12.78 -8.33
CA ASN A 23 -11.42 -12.24 -6.99
C ASN A 23 -10.18 -11.32 -6.95
N TYR A 24 -9.07 -11.73 -7.58
CA TYR A 24 -7.87 -10.88 -7.67
C TYR A 24 -8.19 -9.55 -8.37
N ARG A 25 -8.94 -9.58 -9.48
CA ARG A 25 -9.34 -8.37 -10.20
C ARG A 25 -10.20 -7.45 -9.32
N VAL A 26 -11.20 -8.01 -8.64
CA VAL A 26 -12.11 -7.24 -7.79
C VAL A 26 -11.36 -6.58 -6.63
N VAL A 27 -10.51 -7.32 -5.92
CA VAL A 27 -9.71 -6.76 -4.80
C VAL A 27 -8.79 -5.64 -5.29
N LYS A 28 -8.11 -5.85 -6.42
CA LYS A 28 -7.27 -4.83 -7.06
C LYS A 28 -8.05 -3.55 -7.37
N GLU A 29 -9.22 -3.68 -7.98
CA GLU A 29 -10.07 -2.52 -8.31
C GLU A 29 -10.57 -1.78 -7.07
N ILE A 30 -10.94 -2.52 -6.01
CA ILE A 30 -11.37 -1.93 -4.74
C ILE A 30 -10.24 -1.08 -4.15
N LEU A 31 -9.03 -1.63 -4.03
CA LEU A 31 -7.87 -0.91 -3.48
C LEU A 31 -7.54 0.35 -4.28
N LEU A 32 -7.56 0.26 -5.62
CA LEU A 32 -7.34 1.43 -6.49
C LEU A 32 -8.38 2.52 -6.27
N ARG A 33 -9.65 2.16 -6.16
CA ARG A 33 -10.74 3.13 -5.92
C ARG A 33 -10.61 3.77 -4.53
N LEU A 34 -10.31 2.97 -3.50
CA LEU A 34 -10.10 3.46 -2.13
C LEU A 34 -8.90 4.43 -2.05
N SER A 35 -7.78 4.09 -2.70
CA SER A 35 -6.60 4.96 -2.79
C SER A 35 -6.93 6.31 -3.41
N LYS A 36 -7.64 6.32 -4.54
CA LYS A 36 -8.03 7.55 -5.26
C LYS A 36 -9.02 8.44 -4.48
N LEU A 37 -9.76 7.90 -3.52
CA LEU A 37 -10.62 8.72 -2.65
C LEU A 37 -9.80 9.57 -1.67
N CYS A 38 -8.63 9.10 -1.25
CA CYS A 38 -7.83 9.72 -0.20
C CYS A 38 -7.03 10.94 -0.67
N VAL A 39 -6.77 11.05 -1.97
CA VAL A 39 -5.93 12.09 -2.58
C VAL A 39 -6.56 12.64 -3.85
N GLN A 40 -6.20 13.87 -4.20
CA GLN A 40 -6.48 14.46 -5.49
C GLN A 40 -5.16 14.59 -6.25
N GLU A 41 -5.09 13.94 -7.40
CA GLU A 41 -4.00 14.13 -8.36
C GLU A 41 -4.26 15.42 -9.14
N GLY A 42 -3.48 16.46 -8.84
CA GLY A 42 -3.42 17.69 -9.63
C GLY A 42 -2.16 17.70 -10.51
N ILE A 43 -2.14 18.59 -11.50
CA ILE A 43 -1.03 18.71 -12.49
C ILE A 43 0.31 19.04 -11.81
N SER A 44 0.30 19.72 -10.66
CA SER A 44 1.52 20.20 -9.98
C SER A 44 1.68 19.72 -8.52
N VAL A 45 0.59 19.41 -7.81
CA VAL A 45 0.66 19.04 -6.38
C VAL A 45 -0.39 17.98 -6.04
N ARG A 46 0.05 16.90 -5.40
CA ARG A 46 -0.82 15.89 -4.79
C ARG A 46 -1.43 16.46 -3.50
N LYS A 47 -2.75 16.66 -3.47
CA LYS A 47 -3.46 17.23 -2.31
C LYS A 47 -4.25 16.15 -1.58
N SER A 48 -4.14 16.09 -0.25
CA SER A 48 -4.92 15.13 0.54
C SER A 48 -6.40 15.52 0.64
N ARG A 49 -7.28 14.52 0.63
CA ARG A 49 -8.74 14.66 0.75
C ARG A 49 -9.18 14.25 2.16
N LYS A 50 -8.94 15.13 3.13
CA LYS A 50 -9.14 14.86 4.57
C LYS A 50 -10.55 14.38 4.93
N GLN A 51 -11.57 14.90 4.27
CA GLN A 51 -12.96 14.47 4.51
C GLN A 51 -13.18 13.01 4.08
N GLN A 52 -12.69 12.62 2.91
CA GLN A 52 -12.79 11.25 2.39
C GLN A 52 -11.95 10.28 3.23
N GLN A 53 -10.74 10.66 3.61
CA GLN A 53 -9.91 9.91 4.55
C GLN A 53 -10.64 9.65 5.89
N ARG A 54 -11.36 10.65 6.41
CA ARG A 54 -12.17 10.51 7.63
C ARG A 54 -13.35 9.56 7.44
N LEU A 55 -14.04 9.62 6.31
CA LEU A 55 -15.13 8.69 6.00
C LEU A 55 -14.62 7.24 5.94
N LEU A 56 -13.49 7.01 5.25
CA LEU A 56 -12.86 5.69 5.15
C LEU A 56 -12.40 5.16 6.51
N ARG A 57 -11.94 6.05 7.40
CA ARG A 57 -11.62 5.68 8.78
C ARG A 57 -12.86 5.18 9.50
N ASN A 58 -13.95 5.95 9.43
CA ASN A 58 -15.20 5.63 10.12
C ASN A 58 -15.86 4.36 9.57
N MET A 59 -15.64 4.03 8.29
CA MET A 59 -16.09 2.77 7.68
C MET A 59 -15.15 1.60 7.95
N GLY A 60 -14.05 1.78 8.69
CA GLY A 60 -13.13 0.69 9.03
C GLY A 60 -12.30 0.16 7.86
N ALA A 61 -12.21 0.87 6.74
CA ALA A 61 -11.51 0.37 5.53
C ALA A 61 -10.03 0.04 5.80
N HIS A 62 -9.35 0.85 6.63
CA HIS A 62 -7.97 0.60 7.04
C HIS A 62 -7.79 -0.71 7.81
N ALA A 63 -8.75 -1.10 8.66
CA ALA A 63 -8.66 -2.32 9.45
C ALA A 63 -8.70 -3.56 8.54
N VAL A 64 -9.64 -3.59 7.59
CA VAL A 64 -9.72 -4.67 6.59
C VAL A 64 -8.45 -4.76 5.74
N VAL A 65 -7.84 -3.62 5.38
CA VAL A 65 -6.57 -3.64 4.62
C VAL A 65 -5.39 -4.11 5.48
N LEU A 66 -5.36 -3.79 6.77
CA LEU A 66 -4.35 -4.33 7.69
C LEU A 66 -4.50 -5.85 7.89
N GLU A 67 -5.73 -6.37 7.90
CA GLU A 67 -5.99 -7.81 7.90
C GLU A 67 -5.53 -8.46 6.59
N LEU A 68 -5.81 -7.83 5.44
CA LEU A 68 -5.35 -8.30 4.13
C LEU A 68 -3.82 -8.46 4.07
N LEU A 69 -3.07 -7.49 4.62
CA LEU A 69 -1.60 -7.55 4.66
C LEU A 69 -1.03 -8.73 5.48
N GLN A 70 -1.83 -9.30 6.36
CA GLN A 70 -1.42 -10.44 7.20
C GLN A 70 -1.70 -11.80 6.55
N ILE A 71 -2.39 -11.83 5.41
CA ILE A 71 -2.69 -13.08 4.71
C ILE A 71 -1.39 -13.63 4.09
N PRO A 72 -0.97 -14.85 4.46
CA PRO A 72 0.24 -15.44 3.90
C PRO A 72 0.04 -15.76 2.42
N TYR A 73 1.09 -15.55 1.63
CA TYR A 73 1.11 -15.89 0.21
C TYR A 73 2.54 -16.19 -0.25
N GLU A 74 2.66 -16.90 -1.37
CA GLU A 74 3.94 -17.25 -1.96
C GLU A 74 4.56 -16.04 -2.67
N LYS A 75 5.39 -15.28 -1.94
CA LYS A 75 5.97 -14.03 -2.43
C LYS A 75 6.75 -14.17 -3.72
N ALA A 76 7.33 -15.34 -4.03
CA ALA A 76 8.11 -15.54 -5.25
C ALA A 76 7.25 -15.94 -6.46
N GLU A 77 6.04 -16.47 -6.23
CA GLU A 77 5.24 -17.14 -7.26
C GLU A 77 3.93 -16.39 -7.55
N ASP A 78 3.26 -15.87 -6.53
CA ASP A 78 1.98 -15.15 -6.68
C ASP A 78 2.18 -13.65 -6.96
N THR A 79 2.53 -13.35 -8.21
CA THR A 79 2.70 -11.98 -8.73
C THR A 79 1.43 -11.13 -8.63
N ARG A 80 0.23 -11.74 -8.66
CA ARG A 80 -1.04 -11.02 -8.51
C ARG A 80 -1.23 -10.56 -7.07
N MET A 81 -0.90 -11.42 -6.11
CA MET A 81 -0.92 -11.04 -4.70
C MET A 81 0.15 -9.99 -4.38
N GLN A 82 1.35 -10.09 -4.97
CA GLN A 82 2.36 -9.02 -4.84
C GLN A 82 1.80 -7.65 -5.27
N GLU A 83 1.06 -7.59 -6.39
CA GLU A 83 0.43 -6.36 -6.86
C GLU A 83 -0.64 -5.86 -5.88
N ILE A 84 -1.46 -6.76 -5.33
CA ILE A 84 -2.45 -6.43 -4.30
C ILE A 84 -1.78 -5.85 -3.05
N MET A 85 -0.70 -6.47 -2.57
CA MET A 85 0.04 -5.99 -1.40
C MET A 85 0.61 -4.59 -1.64
N LYS A 86 1.16 -4.34 -2.83
CA LYS A 86 1.62 -3.00 -3.22
C LYS A 86 0.49 -1.97 -3.14
N LEU A 87 -0.69 -2.29 -3.67
CA LEU A 87 -1.86 -1.41 -3.65
C LEU A 87 -2.41 -1.21 -2.23
N ALA A 88 -2.36 -2.23 -1.38
CA ALA A 88 -2.71 -2.14 0.03
C ALA A 88 -1.80 -1.16 0.78
N HIS A 89 -0.48 -1.24 0.58
CA HIS A 89 0.47 -0.27 1.12
C HIS A 89 0.21 1.14 0.58
N GLU A 90 -0.01 1.30 -0.72
CA GLU A 90 -0.32 2.59 -1.34
C GLU A 90 -1.60 3.21 -0.74
N PHE A 91 -2.63 2.38 -0.53
CA PHE A 91 -3.85 2.82 0.14
C PHE A 91 -3.57 3.35 1.53
N LEU A 92 -2.84 2.63 2.38
CA LEU A 92 -2.53 3.06 3.74
C LEU A 92 -1.71 4.36 3.77
N GLN A 93 -0.76 4.50 2.84
CA GLN A 93 0.04 5.73 2.66
C GLN A 93 -0.86 6.92 2.30
N ASN A 94 -1.77 6.75 1.35
CA ASN A 94 -2.72 7.79 0.93
C ASN A 94 -3.74 8.10 2.03
N PHE A 95 -4.19 7.08 2.75
CA PHE A 95 -5.17 7.17 3.83
C PHE A 95 -4.68 8.04 4.98
N CYS A 96 -3.39 7.97 5.33
CA CYS A 96 -2.80 8.78 6.39
C CYS A 96 -2.11 10.07 5.91
N ALA A 97 -1.94 10.26 4.59
CA ALA A 97 -1.25 11.43 4.03
C ALA A 97 -1.81 12.77 4.53
N GLY A 98 -0.98 13.50 5.30
CA GLY A 98 -1.31 14.81 5.87
C GLY A 98 -2.46 14.79 6.88
N ASN A 99 -2.75 13.63 7.48
CA ASN A 99 -3.86 13.42 8.41
C ASN A 99 -3.37 12.76 9.70
N GLN A 100 -3.04 13.59 10.68
CA GLN A 100 -2.46 13.18 11.97
C GLN A 100 -3.31 12.14 12.71
N GLN A 101 -4.64 12.23 12.64
CA GLN A 101 -5.52 11.24 13.28
C GLN A 101 -5.39 9.85 12.63
N ASN A 102 -5.30 9.81 11.31
CA ASN A 102 -5.12 8.55 10.58
C ASN A 102 -3.70 8.01 10.74
N GLN A 103 -2.68 8.88 10.83
CA GLN A 103 -1.32 8.50 11.19
C GLN A 103 -1.26 7.85 12.58
N ALA A 104 -1.84 8.49 13.60
CA ALA A 104 -1.91 7.93 14.95
C ALA A 104 -2.67 6.61 15.03
N LEU A 105 -3.68 6.42 14.16
CA LEU A 105 -4.41 5.16 14.05
C LEU A 105 -3.52 4.04 13.50
N LEU A 106 -2.81 4.29 12.38
CA LEU A 106 -1.88 3.31 11.81
C LEU A 106 -0.67 3.08 12.71
N HIS A 107 -0.25 4.09 13.49
CA HIS A 107 0.85 3.99 14.44
C HIS A 107 0.65 2.85 15.45
N LYS A 108 -0.60 2.56 15.84
CA LYS A 108 -0.94 1.44 16.74
C LYS A 108 -0.59 0.06 16.17
N HIS A 109 -0.37 -0.04 14.86
CA HIS A 109 -0.09 -1.28 14.13
C HIS A 109 1.31 -1.32 13.51
N ILE A 110 2.23 -0.44 13.92
CA ILE A 110 3.57 -0.31 13.28
C ILE A 110 4.39 -1.59 13.28
N ASN A 111 4.15 -2.48 14.24
CA ASN A 111 4.82 -3.78 14.32
C ASN A 111 4.59 -4.64 13.07
N LEU A 112 3.47 -4.46 12.36
CA LEU A 112 3.22 -5.13 11.07
C LEU A 112 4.23 -4.71 9.99
N PHE A 113 4.77 -3.50 10.10
CA PHE A 113 5.72 -2.92 9.15
C PHE A 113 7.18 -3.00 9.63
N LEU A 114 7.46 -3.67 10.74
CA LEU A 114 8.83 -3.97 11.19
C LEU A 114 9.35 -5.27 10.56
N ASN A 115 9.14 -5.40 9.26
CA ASN A 115 9.67 -6.48 8.43
C ASN A 115 10.63 -5.89 7.39
N PRO A 116 11.72 -6.60 7.02
CA PRO A 116 12.59 -6.15 5.95
C PRO A 116 11.81 -6.04 4.63
N GLY A 117 11.58 -4.81 4.18
CA GLY A 117 10.82 -4.56 2.97
C GLY A 117 10.66 -3.09 2.64
N ILE A 118 10.68 -2.79 1.33
CA ILE A 118 10.65 -1.41 0.83
C ILE A 118 9.26 -0.79 0.98
N LEU A 119 8.20 -1.58 0.83
CA LEU A 119 6.82 -1.09 0.98
C LEU A 119 6.54 -0.72 2.44
N GLU A 120 7.04 -1.52 3.37
CA GLU A 120 6.97 -1.33 4.81
C GLU A 120 7.70 -0.05 5.20
N ALA A 121 8.92 0.18 4.70
CA ALA A 121 9.68 1.40 4.93
C ALA A 121 8.94 2.65 4.45
N VAL A 122 8.35 2.62 3.25
CA VAL A 122 7.60 3.75 2.70
C VAL A 122 6.30 4.00 3.47
N THR A 123 5.62 2.93 3.91
CA THR A 123 4.42 3.07 4.76
C THR A 123 4.78 3.66 6.11
N MET A 124 5.85 3.18 6.75
CA MET A 124 6.37 3.76 8.00
C MET A 124 6.73 5.23 7.81
N GLN A 125 7.38 5.60 6.71
CA GLN A 125 7.65 6.99 6.38
C GLN A 125 6.37 7.85 6.42
N HIS A 126 5.30 7.43 5.75
CA HIS A 126 4.05 8.18 5.70
C HIS A 126 3.34 8.28 7.06
N ILE A 127 3.46 7.25 7.91
CA ILE A 127 2.90 7.26 9.27
C ILE A 127 3.53 8.38 10.10
N PHE A 128 4.85 8.55 10.02
CA PHE A 128 5.58 9.53 10.83
C PHE A 128 5.74 10.91 10.15
N MET A 129 5.55 11.00 8.83
CA MET A 129 5.80 12.23 8.08
C MET A 129 5.03 13.44 8.60
N ASN A 130 5.76 14.52 8.92
CA ASN A 130 5.23 15.79 9.41
C ASN A 130 4.35 15.64 10.67
N ASN A 131 4.66 14.68 11.54
CA ASN A 131 3.94 14.44 12.78
C ASN A 131 4.90 14.40 13.98
N PHE A 132 5.19 15.58 14.52
CA PHE A 132 6.12 15.75 15.64
C PHE A 132 5.81 14.86 16.83
N GLN A 133 4.53 14.76 17.21
CA GLN A 133 4.12 13.94 18.36
C GLN A 133 4.52 12.47 18.19
N LEU A 134 4.25 11.88 17.03
CA LEU A 134 4.64 10.49 16.77
C LEU A 134 6.16 10.33 16.71
N CYS A 135 6.87 11.29 16.09
CA CYS A 135 8.33 11.26 16.02
C CYS A 135 8.99 11.37 17.41
N SER A 136 8.45 12.20 18.30
CA SER A 136 8.97 12.35 19.67
C SER A 136 8.75 11.12 20.55
N GLU A 137 7.77 10.29 20.22
CA GLU A 137 7.41 9.08 20.97
C GLU A 137 7.99 7.80 20.34
N ILE A 138 8.87 7.93 19.34
CA ILE A 138 9.40 6.78 18.61
C ILE A 138 10.21 5.86 19.52
N ASN A 139 9.93 4.56 19.45
CA ASN A 139 10.68 3.56 20.20
C ASN A 139 12.03 3.28 19.53
N GLU A 140 13.10 3.23 20.32
CA GLU A 140 14.46 2.93 19.85
C GLU A 140 14.55 1.64 19.00
N ARG A 141 13.73 0.63 19.33
CA ARG A 141 13.66 -0.64 18.57
C ARG A 141 13.30 -0.43 17.09
N VAL A 142 12.48 0.58 16.78
CA VAL A 142 12.14 0.92 15.39
C VAL A 142 13.38 1.43 14.65
N VAL A 143 14.16 2.30 15.29
CA VAL A 143 15.41 2.83 14.72
C VAL A 143 16.41 1.71 14.51
N GLN A 144 16.62 0.86 15.52
CA GLN A 144 17.51 -0.30 15.46
C GLN A 144 17.11 -1.25 14.31
N HIS A 145 15.82 -1.52 14.12
CA HIS A 145 15.32 -2.33 13.02
C HIS A 145 15.74 -1.78 11.65
N PHE A 146 15.55 -0.48 11.39
CA PHE A 146 15.91 0.11 10.10
C PHE A 146 17.41 0.22 9.88
N VAL A 147 18.20 0.45 10.93
CA VAL A 147 19.67 0.38 10.87
C VAL A 147 20.11 -1.04 10.49
N HIS A 148 19.55 -2.05 11.15
CA HIS A 148 19.83 -3.45 10.84
C HIS A 148 19.42 -3.81 9.40
N CYS A 149 18.27 -3.34 8.91
CA CYS A 149 17.85 -3.56 7.52
C CYS A 149 18.84 -2.96 6.50
N ILE A 150 19.44 -1.79 6.79
CA ILE A 150 20.47 -1.19 5.93
C ILE A 150 21.74 -2.06 5.93
N GLU A 151 22.11 -2.60 7.08
CA GLU A 151 23.28 -3.48 7.24
C GLU A 151 23.11 -4.81 6.51
N THR A 152 21.95 -5.47 6.67
CA THR A 152 21.74 -6.85 6.22
C THR A 152 21.07 -7.00 4.86
N HIS A 153 20.21 -6.06 4.46
CA HIS A 153 19.45 -6.11 3.20
C HIS A 153 19.94 -5.07 2.18
N GLY A 154 21.00 -4.35 2.52
CA GLY A 154 21.66 -3.38 1.65
C GLY A 154 21.12 -1.96 1.76
N ARG A 155 21.88 -1.02 1.19
CA ARG A 155 21.63 0.42 1.25
C ARG A 155 20.50 0.83 0.30
N ASN A 156 19.25 0.63 0.72
CA ASN A 156 18.09 1.19 0.01
C ASN A 156 17.77 2.60 0.51
N VAL A 157 17.50 3.52 -0.43
CA VAL A 157 17.18 4.93 -0.13
C VAL A 157 15.92 5.08 0.75
N GLN A 158 14.98 4.14 0.71
CA GLN A 158 13.73 4.25 1.47
C GLN A 158 13.96 4.07 2.98
N TYR A 159 14.89 3.19 3.39
CA TYR A 159 15.26 3.07 4.80
C TYR A 159 15.88 4.36 5.33
N ILE A 160 16.76 4.99 4.53
CA ILE A 160 17.37 6.28 4.88
C ILE A 160 16.32 7.39 4.94
N LYS A 161 15.39 7.43 3.98
CA LYS A 161 14.29 8.42 3.98
C LYS A 161 13.40 8.29 5.21
N PHE A 162 13.13 7.07 5.67
CA PHE A 162 12.43 6.87 6.94
C PHE A 162 13.21 7.47 8.11
N LEU A 163 14.50 7.13 8.26
CA LEU A 163 15.36 7.69 9.31
C LEU A 163 15.43 9.23 9.26
N GLN A 164 15.55 9.81 8.06
CA GLN A 164 15.49 11.26 7.88
C GLN A 164 14.14 11.86 8.29
N THR A 165 13.03 11.15 8.06
CA THR A 165 11.68 11.64 8.38
C THR A 165 11.47 11.75 9.89
N ILE A 166 11.99 10.79 10.66
CA ILE A 166 11.83 10.78 12.11
C ILE A 166 12.77 11.79 12.81
N VAL A 167 13.95 12.08 12.23
CA VAL A 167 14.90 13.06 12.76
C VAL A 167 14.52 14.51 12.42
N LYS A 168 14.06 14.77 11.18
CA LYS A 168 13.69 16.13 10.71
C LYS A 168 12.42 16.70 11.34
N ALA A 169 11.74 15.95 12.19
CA ALA A 169 10.56 16.44 12.88
C ALA A 169 10.91 17.42 14.02
N GLU A 170 12.17 17.48 14.44
CA GLU A 170 12.71 18.50 15.36
C GLU A 170 12.69 19.92 14.79
#